data_AF-A0A7V3WKL1-F1
#
_entry.id   AF-A0A7V3WKL1-F1
#
_cell.length_a   1.000
_cell.length_b   1.000
_cell.length_c   1.000
_cell.angle_alpha   90.00
_cell.angle_beta   90.00
_cell.angle_gamma   90.00
#
_symmetry.space_group_name_H-M   'P 1'
#
loop_
_entity.id
_entity.type
_entity.pdbx_description
1 polymer ?
#
loop_
_entity_poly.entity_id
_entity_poly.type
_entity_poly.pdbx_seq_one_letter_code
_entity_poly.pdbx_strand_id
1 'polypeptide(L)'
;MQNADRPVNSNNFEDILKEYLKQGKERLDKELIGTREAIKMVASDKTREFIKIADKGLAREEREFLSQLIVSSMHQSFCYGYGIGKMEGVNGRRVML
;
A
#
# COMPACT_ATOMS: atom_id res chain seq x y z
N MET A 1 31.46 21.56 -18.68
CA MET A 1 31.43 20.43 -17.73
C MET A 1 30.00 19.91 -17.69
N GLN A 2 29.72 18.80 -18.38
CA GLN A 2 28.39 18.16 -18.39
C GLN A 2 28.33 17.18 -17.22
N ASN A 3 27.50 17.46 -16.21
CA ASN A 3 27.10 16.45 -15.24
C ASN A 3 25.89 15.71 -15.83
N ALA A 4 26.17 14.62 -16.53
CA ALA A 4 25.16 13.66 -16.92
C ALA A 4 24.59 13.01 -15.64
N ASP A 5 23.29 13.19 -15.39
CA ASP A 5 22.52 12.31 -14.52
C ASP A 5 22.77 10.88 -15.03
N ARG A 6 23.49 10.07 -14.25
CA ARG A 6 23.64 8.65 -14.58
C ARG A 6 22.26 8.02 -14.47
N PRO A 7 21.78 7.26 -15.48
CA PRO A 7 20.56 6.51 -15.33
C PRO A 7 20.79 5.54 -14.16
N VAL A 8 19.98 5.69 -13.10
CA VAL A 8 19.86 4.66 -12.08
C VAL A 8 19.50 3.39 -12.85
N ASN A 9 20.37 2.38 -12.78
CA ASN A 9 20.19 1.13 -13.51
C ASN A 9 18.82 0.55 -13.13
N SER A 10 17.83 0.64 -14.03
CA SER A 10 16.41 0.48 -13.72
C SER A 10 16.10 -0.88 -13.10
N ASN A 11 16.84 -1.91 -13.52
CA ASN A 11 16.74 -3.26 -12.96
C ASN A 11 17.10 -3.29 -11.47
N ASN A 12 18.16 -2.59 -11.07
CA ASN A 12 18.58 -2.54 -9.67
C ASN A 12 17.55 -1.79 -8.79
N PHE A 13 16.92 -0.76 -9.34
CA PHE A 13 15.87 -0.02 -8.63
C PHE A 13 14.63 -0.89 -8.37
N GLU A 14 14.15 -1.61 -9.39
CA GLU A 14 12.98 -2.48 -9.25
C GLU A 14 13.24 -3.63 -8.27
N ASP A 15 14.44 -4.21 -8.30
CA ASP A 15 14.83 -5.30 -7.40
C ASP A 15 14.89 -4.81 -5.94
N ILE A 16 15.47 -3.63 -5.69
CA ILE A 16 15.50 -3.01 -4.36
C ILE A 16 14.09 -2.68 -3.88
N LEU A 17 13.24 -2.12 -4.75
CA LEU A 17 11.85 -1.80 -4.42
C LEU A 17 11.10 -3.08 -4.03
N LYS A 18 11.19 -4.15 -4.81
CA LYS A 18 10.55 -5.44 -4.51
C LYS A 18 10.96 -5.98 -3.15
N GLU A 19 12.24 -5.88 -2.81
CA GLU A 19 12.74 -6.31 -1.51
C GLU A 19 12.14 -5.45 -0.37
N TYR A 20 12.07 -4.14 -0.53
CA TYR A 20 11.40 -3.30 0.48
C TYR A 20 9.89 -3.52 0.54
N LEU A 21 9.20 -3.81 -0.57
CA LEU A 21 7.78 -4.21 -0.55
C LEU A 21 7.59 -5.49 0.27
N LYS A 22 8.47 -6.48 0.10
CA LYS A 22 8.45 -7.72 0.87
C LYS A 22 8.65 -7.45 2.37
N GLN A 23 9.63 -6.62 2.73
CA GLN A 23 9.85 -6.23 4.13
C GLN A 23 8.65 -5.47 4.72
N GLY A 24 8.05 -4.55 3.94
CA GLY A 24 6.84 -3.82 4.34
C GLY A 24 5.69 -4.78 4.62
N LYS A 25 5.48 -5.77 3.76
CA LYS A 25 4.49 -6.82 3.95
C LYS A 25 4.78 -7.64 5.21
N GLU A 26 6.01 -8.10 5.40
CA GLU A 26 6.37 -8.89 6.59
C GLU A 26 6.16 -8.11 7.89
N ARG A 27 6.53 -6.83 7.94
CA ARG A 27 6.22 -5.95 9.09
C ARG A 27 4.72 -5.82 9.29
N LEU A 28 3.97 -5.55 8.22
CA LEU A 28 2.52 -5.39 8.32
C LEU A 28 1.88 -6.66 8.86
N ASP A 29 2.30 -7.84 8.41
CA ASP A 29 1.71 -9.14 8.77
C ASP A 29 2.13 -9.63 10.16
N LYS A 30 3.37 -9.36 10.59
CA LYS A 30 3.91 -9.94 11.84
C LYS A 30 3.93 -8.97 13.01
N GLU A 31 4.23 -7.70 12.76
CA GLU A 31 4.57 -6.74 13.82
C GLU A 31 3.47 -5.71 14.05
N LEU A 32 2.77 -5.31 12.99
CA LEU A 32 1.84 -4.17 13.03
C LEU A 32 0.38 -4.62 13.19
N ILE A 33 0.11 -5.41 14.24
CA ILE A 33 -1.25 -5.94 14.52
C ILE A 33 -2.27 -4.79 14.63
N GLY A 34 -1.95 -3.74 15.38
CA GLY A 34 -2.83 -2.58 15.55
C GLY A 34 -3.14 -1.87 14.23
N THR A 35 -2.18 -1.81 13.31
CA THR A 35 -2.39 -1.24 11.97
C THR A 35 -3.34 -2.10 11.14
N ARG A 36 -3.20 -3.43 11.18
CA ARG A 36 -4.12 -4.33 10.47
C ARG A 36 -5.55 -4.22 10.99
N GLU A 37 -5.73 -4.14 12.32
CA GLU A 37 -7.06 -3.95 12.90
C GLU A 37 -7.64 -2.57 12.54
N ALA A 38 -6.84 -1.51 12.53
CA ALA A 38 -7.26 -0.20 12.03
C ALA A 38 -7.71 -0.25 10.57
N ILE A 39 -6.97 -0.95 9.70
CA ILE A 39 -7.34 -1.13 8.29
C ILE A 39 -8.70 -1.84 8.16
N LYS A 40 -8.96 -2.89 8.95
CA LYS A 40 -10.25 -3.59 8.96
C LYS A 40 -11.40 -2.66 9.39
N MET A 41 -11.19 -1.84 10.42
CA MET A 41 -12.18 -0.85 10.85
C MET A 41 -12.48 0.15 9.73
N VAL A 42 -11.45 0.71 9.09
CA VAL A 42 -11.60 1.62 7.95
C VAL A 42 -12.34 0.96 6.80
N ALA A 43 -12.01 -0.29 6.46
CA ALA A 43 -12.70 -1.01 5.40
C ALA A 43 -14.18 -1.25 5.69
N SER A 44 -14.52 -1.57 6.95
CA SER A 44 -15.92 -1.72 7.38
C SER A 44 -16.70 -0.40 7.27
N ASP A 45 -16.10 0.69 7.72
CA ASP A 45 -16.72 2.03 7.66
C ASP A 45 -16.91 2.49 6.21
N LYS A 46 -15.90 2.28 5.35
CA LYS A 46 -15.97 2.62 3.92
C LYS A 46 -16.99 1.77 3.17
N THR A 47 -17.12 0.50 3.52
CA THR A 47 -18.18 -0.37 2.98
C THR A 47 -19.57 0.17 3.36
N ARG A 48 -19.75 0.60 4.62
CA ARG A 48 -21.01 1.18 5.09
C ARG A 48 -21.32 2.51 4.40
N GLU A 49 -20.32 3.36 4.22
CA GLU A 49 -20.43 4.62 3.50
C GLU A 49 -20.82 4.41 2.04
N PHE A 50 -20.19 3.45 1.36
CA PHE A 50 -20.53 3.09 -0.02
C PHE A 50 -22.00 2.71 -0.16
N ILE A 51 -22.53 1.85 0.72
CA ILE A 51 -23.94 1.43 0.69
C ILE A 51 -24.88 2.63 0.86
N LYS A 52 -24.54 3.56 1.78
CA LYS A 52 -25.34 4.77 2.00
C LYS A 52 -25.36 5.69 0.78
N ILE A 53 -24.21 5.88 0.12
CA ILE A 53 -24.08 6.80 -1.02
C ILE A 53 -24.68 6.20 -2.29
N ALA A 54 -24.46 4.90 -2.52
CA ALA A 54 -24.93 4.22 -3.71
C ALA A 54 -26.45 3.96 -3.71
N ASP A 55 -27.14 4.23 -2.59
CA ASP A 55 -28.55 3.91 -2.32
C ASP A 55 -28.93 2.49 -2.79
N LYS A 56 -27.97 1.57 -2.67
CA LYS A 56 -28.05 0.20 -3.15
C LYS A 56 -27.69 -0.72 -2.01
N GLY A 57 -28.64 -1.57 -1.64
CA GLY A 57 -28.38 -2.68 -0.74
C GLY A 57 -27.35 -3.63 -1.34
N LEU A 58 -26.42 -4.10 -0.51
CA LEU A 58 -25.51 -5.19 -0.84
C LEU A 58 -25.87 -6.40 0.00
N ALA A 59 -25.90 -7.57 -0.63
CA ALA A 59 -25.95 -8.85 0.06
C ALA A 59 -24.73 -9.00 0.98
N ARG A 60 -24.81 -9.94 1.94
CA ARG A 60 -23.74 -10.12 2.92
C ARG A 60 -22.40 -10.41 2.24
N GLU A 61 -22.43 -11.28 1.24
CA GLU A 61 -21.26 -11.73 0.48
C GLU A 61 -20.63 -10.58 -0.30
N GLU A 62 -21.44 -9.70 -0.89
CA GLU A 62 -20.97 -8.52 -1.61
C GLU A 62 -20.32 -7.50 -0.66
N ARG A 63 -20.87 -7.33 0.54
CA ARG A 63 -20.28 -6.47 1.58
C ARG A 63 -18.95 -7.02 2.08
N GLU A 64 -18.88 -8.32 2.32
CA GLU A 64 -17.65 -8.99 2.72
C GLU A 64 -16.58 -8.87 1.63
N PHE A 65 -16.96 -9.07 0.37
CA PHE A 65 -16.06 -8.88 -0.77
C PHE A 65 -15.55 -7.44 -0.89
N LEU A 66 -16.44 -6.44 -0.83
CA LEU A 66 -16.05 -5.02 -0.90
C LEU A 66 -15.11 -4.65 0.25
N SER A 67 -15.42 -5.10 1.48
CA SER A 67 -14.55 -4.87 2.63
C SER A 67 -13.18 -5.51 2.44
N GLN A 68 -13.11 -6.75 1.95
CA GLN A 68 -11.83 -7.42 1.70
C GLN A 68 -11.02 -6.75 0.59
N LEU A 69 -11.68 -6.25 -0.45
CA LEU A 69 -11.03 -5.48 -1.52
C LEU A 69 -10.37 -4.21 -0.97
N ILE A 70 -11.05 -3.49 -0.08
CA ILE A 70 -10.51 -2.29 0.56
C ILE A 70 -9.32 -2.66 1.46
N VAL A 71 -9.44 -3.70 2.31
CA VAL A 71 -8.34 -4.18 3.15
C VAL A 71 -7.10 -4.50 2.30
N SER A 72 -7.27 -5.29 1.24
CA SER A 72 -6.19 -5.67 0.32
C SER A 72 -5.53 -4.45 -0.32
N SER A 73 -6.33 -3.49 -0.78
CA SER A 73 -5.84 -2.25 -1.39
C SER A 73 -5.06 -1.38 -0.39
N MET A 74 -5.51 -1.31 0.87
CA MET A 74 -4.81 -0.60 1.93
C MET A 74 -3.50 -1.29 2.32
N HIS A 75 -3.47 -2.62 2.37
CA HIS A 75 -2.24 -3.38 2.59
C HIS A 75 -1.23 -3.11 1.48
N GLN A 76 -1.65 -3.15 0.22
CA GLN A 76 -0.79 -2.82 -0.92
C GLN A 76 -0.25 -1.39 -0.82
N SER A 77 -1.12 -0.42 -0.54
CA SER A 77 -0.74 0.99 -0.37
C SER A 77 0.28 1.18 0.75
N PHE A 78 0.10 0.49 1.88
CA PHE A 78 1.08 0.49 2.97
C PHE A 78 2.43 -0.05 2.51
N CYS A 79 2.47 -1.19 1.83
CA CYS A 79 3.71 -1.80 1.36
C CYS A 79 4.44 -0.88 0.37
N TYR A 80 3.73 -0.27 -0.58
CA TYR A 80 4.32 0.70 -1.50
C TYR A 80 4.83 1.95 -0.78
N GLY A 81 4.05 2.52 0.14
CA GLY A 81 4.49 3.66 0.95
C GLY A 81 5.75 3.35 1.76
N TYR A 82 5.83 2.15 2.33
CA TYR A 82 7.02 1.66 3.02
C TYR A 82 8.23 1.54 2.07
N GLY A 83 8.04 0.89 0.92
CA GLY A 83 9.11 0.67 -0.06
C GLY A 83 9.67 1.96 -0.64
N ILE A 84 8.78 2.86 -1.04
CA ILE A 84 9.12 4.20 -1.55
C ILE A 84 9.86 4.99 -0.48
N GLY A 85 9.32 5.08 0.75
CA GLY A 85 9.94 5.84 1.83
C GLY A 85 11.34 5.34 2.21
N LYS A 86 11.56 4.02 2.15
CA LYS A 86 12.90 3.43 2.34
C LYS A 86 13.86 3.84 1.23
N MET A 87 13.44 3.82 -0.03
CA MET A 87 14.28 4.25 -1.16
C MET A 87 14.59 5.74 -1.12
N GLU A 88 13.61 6.59 -0.78
CA GLU A 88 13.82 8.03 -0.62
C GLU A 88 14.83 8.32 0.49
N GLY A 89 14.76 7.58 1.61
CA GLY A 89 15.70 7.70 2.71
C GLY A 89 17.14 7.31 2.35
N VAL A 90 17.33 6.36 1.43
CA VAL A 90 18.67 5.93 0.96
C VAL A 90 19.24 6.92 -0.07
N ASN A 91 18.41 7.38 -1.01
CA ASN A 91 18.88 8.16 -2.16
C ASN A 91 18.86 9.68 -1.91
N GLY A 92 18.22 10.15 -0.84
CA GLY A 92 18.09 11.58 -0.52
C GLY A 92 17.30 12.39 -1.57
N ARG A 93 16.61 11.70 -2.49
CA ARG A 93 15.81 12.27 -3.58
C ARG A 93 14.42 11.66 -3.51
N ARG A 94 13.40 12.46 -3.84
CA ARG A 94 12.03 11.97 -3.95
C ARG A 94 11.92 10.96 -5.09
N VAL A 95 11.21 9.87 -4.84
CA VAL A 95 10.88 8.88 -5.85
C VAL A 95 9.55 9.32 -6.46
N MET A 96 9.58 9.78 -7.71
CA MET A 96 8.38 10.02 -8.50
C MET A 96 8.08 8.77 -9.32
N LEU A 97 6.84 8.29 -9.26
CA LEU A 97 6.28 7.24 -10.12
C LEU A 97 5.55 7.88 -11.30
#